data_AF-A0A1Q4A0N1-F1
#
_entry.id   AF-A0A1Q4A0N1-F1
#
_cell.length_a   1.000
_cell.length_b   1.000
_cell.length_c   1.000
_cell.angle_alpha   90.00
_cell.angle_beta   90.00
_cell.angle_gamma   90.00
#
_symmetry.space_group_name_H-M   'P 1'
#
loop_
_entity.id
_entity.type
_entity.pdbx_description
1 polymer ?
#
loop_
_entity_poly.entity_id
_entity_poly.type
_entity_poly.pdbx_seq_one_letter_code
_entity_poly.pdbx_strand_id
1 'polypeptide(L)'
;MGGSYADTEQLGASVCGLPATTIQYGWLKKITGPTPGTGSAVATEYAYDVLGRTVGSRTTGDPAWSCVSFDARGRATTAVVAQGSTDERITATDYAVGGDPLVTSVTDPAGTITTRIDLLGRVVEYTDVWGTVTTPTYEARTGRVLSTTTTPSGGAGITQSFTYDPDGKVLTVKINGTLIADPDYASDQLLSSVAYANGTSLATITRNSYTGATDAIGWAFADASTVTDQVVRSQAGRIISNTLTDSLSTGPETSAYRFDTAALRRSWIATRCGSAEVSGDSDPAIVPGSDADYATNSAVPHHCSPT
;
A
#
# COMPACT_ATOMS: atom_id res chain seq x y z
N MET A 1 3.88 -29.98 8.71
CA MET A 1 2.93 -31.07 9.06
C MET A 1 1.95 -30.54 10.10
N GLY A 2 0.66 -30.89 9.99
CA GLY A 2 -0.37 -30.50 10.95
C GLY A 2 -0.87 -31.69 11.77
N GLY A 3 -1.28 -31.45 13.01
CA GLY A 3 -1.95 -32.42 13.87
C GLY A 3 -3.27 -31.86 14.37
N SER A 4 -4.29 -32.71 14.43
CA SER A 4 -5.61 -32.38 14.98
C SER A 4 -5.76 -32.87 16.41
N TYR A 5 -6.70 -32.28 17.13
CA TYR A 5 -7.26 -32.88 18.35
C TYR A 5 -7.94 -34.21 18.01
N ALA A 6 -8.10 -35.12 18.98
CA ALA A 6 -9.04 -36.23 18.85
C ALA A 6 -10.49 -35.78 19.12
N ASP A 7 -11.47 -36.57 18.68
CA ASP A 7 -12.91 -36.21 18.69
C ASP A 7 -13.43 -35.78 20.07
N THR A 8 -12.96 -36.42 21.15
CA THR A 8 -13.34 -36.12 22.53
C THR A 8 -12.20 -35.50 23.33
N GLU A 9 -11.12 -35.09 22.67
CA GLU A 9 -9.97 -34.51 23.35
C GLU A 9 -10.35 -33.17 23.97
N GLN A 10 -10.07 -33.03 25.27
CA GLN A 10 -10.23 -31.79 26.01
C GLN A 10 -8.98 -30.91 25.83
N LEU A 11 -9.16 -29.60 25.92
CA LEU A 11 -8.08 -28.62 25.77
C LEU A 11 -6.92 -28.82 26.75
N GLY A 12 -7.19 -29.37 27.94
CA GLY A 12 -6.18 -29.80 28.92
C GLY A 12 -5.61 -28.67 29.79
N ALA A 13 -5.87 -27.40 29.43
CA ALA A 13 -5.55 -26.23 30.23
C ALA A 13 -6.58 -25.11 29.97
N SER A 14 -6.71 -24.18 30.91
CA SER A 14 -7.51 -22.98 30.68
C SER A 14 -6.80 -22.07 29.69
N VAL A 15 -7.43 -21.76 28.56
CA VAL A 15 -6.85 -20.93 27.49
C VAL A 15 -7.89 -19.91 27.03
N CYS A 16 -7.53 -18.63 27.00
CA CYS A 16 -8.39 -17.57 26.46
C CYS A 16 -9.82 -17.54 27.06
N GLY A 17 -9.95 -17.84 28.35
CA GLY A 17 -11.23 -17.90 29.05
C GLY A 17 -12.01 -19.21 28.88
N LEU A 18 -11.51 -20.17 28.09
CA LEU A 18 -12.09 -21.50 28.00
C LEU A 18 -11.65 -22.39 29.16
N PRO A 19 -12.55 -23.17 29.77
CA PRO A 19 -12.19 -24.22 30.72
C PRO A 19 -11.29 -25.29 30.08
N ALA A 20 -10.40 -25.87 30.88
CA ALA A 20 -9.55 -26.99 30.46
C ALA A 20 -10.33 -28.20 29.93
N THR A 21 -11.59 -28.35 30.36
CA THR A 21 -12.49 -29.44 29.96
C THR A 21 -13.21 -29.21 28.63
N THR A 22 -12.94 -28.10 27.94
CA THR A 22 -13.58 -27.79 26.64
C THR A 22 -13.13 -28.79 25.59
N ILE A 23 -14.06 -29.58 25.06
CA ILE A 23 -13.80 -30.55 23.98
C ILE A 23 -13.52 -29.79 22.68
N GLN A 24 -12.48 -30.21 21.94
CA GLN A 24 -12.00 -29.53 20.72
C GLN A 24 -12.44 -30.21 19.42
N TYR A 25 -13.27 -31.26 19.50
CA TYR A 25 -14.02 -31.87 18.39
C TYR A 25 -13.20 -32.19 17.12
N GLY A 26 -11.99 -32.70 17.27
CA GLY A 26 -11.19 -33.08 16.11
C GLY A 26 -10.57 -31.91 15.32
N TRP A 27 -10.69 -30.67 15.80
CA TRP A 27 -10.18 -29.50 15.08
C TRP A 27 -8.65 -29.43 15.05
N LEU A 28 -8.10 -28.60 14.18
CA LEU A 28 -6.65 -28.45 13.99
C LEU A 28 -5.98 -28.01 15.29
N LYS A 29 -5.15 -28.86 15.89
CA LYS A 29 -4.45 -28.55 17.14
C LYS A 29 -3.19 -27.73 16.88
N LYS A 30 -2.43 -28.11 15.86
CA LYS A 30 -1.10 -27.56 15.60
C LYS A 30 -0.75 -27.65 14.12
N ILE A 31 -0.11 -26.61 13.58
CA ILE A 31 0.58 -26.66 12.29
C ILE A 31 2.04 -26.30 12.47
N THR A 32 2.94 -27.10 11.91
CA THR A 32 4.38 -26.82 11.85
C THR A 32 4.78 -26.51 10.42
N GLY A 33 5.33 -25.32 10.20
CA GLY A 33 5.86 -24.87 8.91
C GLY A 33 7.13 -25.62 8.49
N PRO A 34 7.64 -25.36 7.28
CA PRO A 34 8.93 -25.90 6.84
C PRO A 34 10.06 -25.40 7.75
N THR A 35 11.08 -26.23 7.94
CA THR A 35 12.28 -25.82 8.66
C THR A 35 13.02 -24.75 7.85
N PRO A 36 13.25 -23.55 8.41
CA PRO A 36 14.02 -22.50 7.74
C PRO A 36 15.49 -22.91 7.54
N GLY A 37 16.19 -22.26 6.61
CA GLY A 37 17.61 -22.52 6.35
C GLY A 37 18.52 -22.29 7.57
N THR A 38 18.07 -21.49 8.53
CA THR A 38 18.66 -21.33 9.86
C THR A 38 17.55 -21.28 10.92
N GLY A 39 17.77 -21.92 12.07
CA GLY A 39 16.82 -21.95 13.18
C GLY A 39 15.87 -23.15 13.18
N SER A 40 14.86 -23.10 14.04
CA SER A 40 13.87 -24.17 14.19
C SER A 40 12.61 -23.88 13.37
N ALA A 41 11.91 -24.95 12.99
CA ALA A 41 10.60 -24.81 12.37
C ALA A 41 9.62 -24.11 13.34
N VAL A 42 8.87 -23.15 12.80
CA VAL A 42 7.83 -22.45 13.54
C VAL A 42 6.58 -23.32 13.56
N ALA A 43 6.01 -23.51 14.75
CA ALA A 43 4.73 -24.17 14.92
C ALA A 43 3.71 -23.26 15.60
N THR A 44 2.47 -23.31 15.14
CA THR A 44 1.33 -22.56 15.68
C THR A 44 0.28 -23.54 16.20
N GLU A 45 -0.18 -23.30 17.42
CA GLU A 45 -1.20 -24.06 18.14
C GLU A 45 -2.50 -23.28 18.20
N TYR A 46 -3.64 -23.96 18.27
CA TYR A 46 -4.97 -23.36 18.23
C TYR A 46 -5.86 -23.88 19.35
N ALA A 47 -6.77 -23.04 19.82
CA ALA A 47 -7.83 -23.39 20.76
C ALA A 47 -9.16 -22.83 20.26
N TYR A 48 -10.24 -23.58 20.46
CA TYR A 48 -11.55 -23.30 19.91
C TYR A 48 -12.66 -23.36 20.95
N ASP A 49 -13.66 -22.51 20.78
CA ASP A 49 -14.89 -22.59 21.56
C ASP A 49 -15.85 -23.70 21.07
N VAL A 50 -16.96 -23.89 21.78
CA VAL A 50 -17.96 -24.92 21.46
C VAL A 50 -18.64 -24.74 20.09
N LEU A 51 -18.49 -23.59 19.44
CA LEU A 51 -19.02 -23.30 18.10
C LEU A 51 -17.98 -23.51 16.98
N GLY A 52 -16.74 -23.87 17.32
CA GLY A 52 -15.66 -24.08 16.34
C GLY A 52 -14.94 -22.83 15.91
N ARG A 53 -15.14 -21.73 16.64
CA ARG A 53 -14.41 -20.49 16.37
C ARG A 53 -13.08 -20.55 17.11
N THR A 54 -12.01 -20.15 16.42
CA THR A 54 -10.69 -20.02 17.04
C THR A 54 -10.72 -18.89 18.07
N VAL A 55 -10.54 -19.22 19.34
CA VAL A 55 -10.46 -18.24 20.44
C VAL A 55 -9.04 -18.05 20.94
N GLY A 56 -8.12 -18.94 20.58
CA GLY A 56 -6.72 -18.88 20.97
C GLY A 56 -5.80 -19.32 19.85
N SER A 57 -4.69 -18.60 19.68
CA SER A 57 -3.55 -19.06 18.90
C SER A 57 -2.24 -18.76 19.61
N ARG A 58 -1.26 -19.67 19.51
CA ARG A 58 0.08 -19.48 20.08
C ARG A 58 1.14 -20.04 19.16
N THR A 59 2.13 -19.24 18.84
CA THR A 59 3.25 -19.63 17.97
C THR A 59 4.48 -19.98 18.81
N THR A 60 5.38 -20.78 18.23
CA THR A 60 6.64 -21.16 18.87
C THR A 60 7.45 -19.91 19.21
N GLY A 61 7.77 -19.72 20.49
CA GLY A 61 8.45 -18.53 20.99
C GLY A 61 7.53 -17.53 21.67
N ASP A 62 6.21 -17.65 21.50
CA ASP A 62 5.25 -16.78 22.18
C ASP A 62 5.15 -17.17 23.67
N PRO A 63 5.22 -16.20 24.58
CA PRO A 63 5.17 -16.44 26.02
C PRO A 63 3.75 -16.68 26.55
N ALA A 64 2.71 -16.31 25.78
CA ALA A 64 1.31 -16.51 26.11
C ALA A 64 0.47 -16.75 24.85
N TRP A 65 -0.82 -17.08 25.05
CA TRP A 65 -1.77 -17.24 23.95
C TRP A 65 -2.31 -15.88 23.50
N SER A 66 -2.35 -15.64 22.19
CA SER A 66 -3.17 -14.57 21.63
C SER A 66 -4.63 -15.02 21.62
N CYS A 67 -5.53 -14.18 22.08
CA CYS A 67 -6.92 -14.55 22.37
C CYS A 67 -7.93 -13.69 21.62
N VAL A 68 -9.08 -14.27 21.25
CA VAL A 68 -10.21 -13.54 20.68
C VAL A 68 -11.49 -13.92 21.42
N SER A 69 -12.28 -12.91 21.81
CA SER A 69 -13.62 -13.07 22.37
C SER A 69 -14.67 -12.64 21.35
N PHE A 70 -15.86 -13.24 21.43
CA PHE A 70 -16.96 -13.00 20.49
C PHE A 70 -18.25 -12.65 21.21
N ASP A 71 -19.07 -11.80 20.59
CA ASP A 71 -20.44 -11.57 21.03
C ASP A 71 -21.38 -12.75 20.66
N ALA A 72 -22.64 -12.65 21.08
CA ALA A 72 -23.67 -13.65 20.78
C ALA A 72 -23.99 -13.78 19.28
N ARG A 73 -23.61 -12.81 18.44
CA ARG A 73 -23.74 -12.86 16.98
C ARG A 73 -22.48 -13.41 16.30
N GLY A 74 -21.45 -13.76 17.07
CA GLY A 74 -20.18 -14.28 16.58
C GLY A 74 -19.24 -13.25 16.00
N ARG A 75 -19.41 -11.97 16.34
CA ARG A 75 -18.48 -10.90 15.97
C ARG A 75 -17.41 -10.75 17.05
N ALA A 76 -16.17 -10.51 16.65
CA ALA A 76 -15.06 -10.39 17.58
C ALA A 76 -15.17 -9.08 18.39
N THR A 77 -15.24 -9.17 19.71
CA THR A 77 -15.36 -8.02 20.61
C THR A 77 -14.06 -7.65 21.29
N THR A 78 -13.14 -8.59 21.41
CA THR A 78 -11.80 -8.34 21.96
C THR A 78 -10.80 -9.23 21.25
N ALA A 79 -9.66 -8.67 20.87
CA ALA A 79 -8.49 -9.39 20.43
C ALA A 79 -7.31 -9.00 21.30
N VAL A 80 -6.61 -9.99 21.86
CA VAL A 80 -5.40 -9.82 22.64
C VAL A 80 -4.26 -10.46 21.85
N VAL A 81 -3.27 -9.67 21.47
CA VAL A 81 -2.03 -10.20 20.88
C VAL A 81 -1.00 -10.34 21.99
N ALA A 82 -0.70 -11.57 22.35
CA ALA A 82 0.30 -11.88 23.36
C ALA A 82 1.70 -11.52 22.82
N GLN A 83 2.33 -10.52 23.41
CA GLN A 83 3.71 -10.13 23.09
C GLN A 83 4.71 -10.42 24.22
N GLY A 84 4.24 -10.93 25.37
CA GLY A 84 5.10 -11.24 26.50
C GLY A 84 5.65 -10.07 27.29
N SER A 85 5.13 -8.87 27.03
CA SER A 85 5.41 -7.66 27.78
C SER A 85 4.12 -7.10 28.37
N THR A 86 4.23 -6.05 29.18
CA THR A 86 3.09 -5.26 29.64
C THR A 86 2.36 -4.52 28.52
N ASP A 87 2.91 -4.54 27.29
CA ASP A 87 2.39 -3.87 26.10
C ASP A 87 1.58 -4.83 25.22
N GLU A 88 0.89 -5.81 25.83
CA GLU A 88 -0.06 -6.64 25.09
C GLU A 88 -1.04 -5.74 24.35
N ARG A 89 -1.07 -5.89 23.02
CA ARG A 89 -2.01 -5.11 22.22
C ARG A 89 -3.39 -5.73 22.39
N ILE A 90 -4.21 -5.06 23.19
CA ILE A 90 -5.63 -5.37 23.35
C ILE A 90 -6.42 -4.44 22.45
N THR A 91 -7.20 -5.02 21.54
CA THR A 91 -8.15 -4.29 20.71
C THR A 91 -9.56 -4.69 21.13
N ALA A 92 -10.36 -3.73 21.57
CA ALA A 92 -11.77 -3.90 21.89
C ALA A 92 -12.64 -3.29 20.77
N THR A 93 -13.72 -3.95 20.40
CA THR A 93 -14.68 -3.46 19.40
C THR A 93 -16.07 -3.39 20.00
N ASP A 94 -16.68 -2.20 19.96
CA ASP A 94 -18.11 -2.01 20.21
C ASP A 94 -18.81 -1.86 18.87
N TYR A 95 -19.85 -2.67 18.64
CA TYR A 95 -20.62 -2.67 17.40
C TYR A 95 -21.94 -1.89 17.50
N ALA A 96 -22.26 -1.33 18.67
CA ALA A 96 -23.45 -0.53 18.87
C ALA A 96 -23.19 0.54 19.93
N VAL A 97 -22.31 1.49 19.61
CA VAL A 97 -21.90 2.55 20.54
C VAL A 97 -23.13 3.34 20.99
N GLY A 98 -23.36 3.40 22.31
CA GLY A 98 -24.55 4.05 22.88
C GLY A 98 -25.88 3.38 22.50
N GLY A 99 -25.85 2.13 22.03
CA GLY A 99 -27.01 1.37 21.56
C GLY A 99 -27.36 1.59 20.08
N ASP A 100 -26.62 2.41 19.35
CA ASP A 100 -26.84 2.67 17.92
C ASP A 100 -26.09 1.64 17.05
N PRO A 101 -26.79 0.71 16.37
CA PRO A 101 -26.14 -0.33 15.55
C PRO A 101 -25.45 0.21 14.29
N LEU A 102 -25.60 1.50 13.98
CA LEU A 102 -24.90 2.18 12.89
C LEU A 102 -23.58 2.82 13.34
N VAL A 103 -23.26 2.76 14.64
CA VAL A 103 -22.02 3.32 15.19
C VAL A 103 -21.18 2.21 15.78
N THR A 104 -19.95 2.08 15.29
CA THR A 104 -18.96 1.14 15.78
C THR A 104 -17.75 1.89 16.32
N SER A 105 -17.09 1.36 17.34
CA SER A 105 -15.80 1.86 17.81
C SER A 105 -14.80 0.74 17.95
N VAL A 106 -13.53 1.11 17.78
CA VAL A 106 -12.40 0.23 18.04
C VAL A 106 -11.44 0.96 18.97
N THR A 107 -11.12 0.34 20.09
CA THR A 107 -10.23 0.89 21.12
C THR A 107 -9.01 0.01 21.27
N ASP A 108 -7.83 0.61 21.27
CA ASP A 108 -6.58 -0.02 21.69
C ASP A 108 -5.79 0.94 22.62
N PRO A 109 -4.60 0.57 23.11
CA PRO A 109 -3.83 1.45 24.00
C PRO A 109 -3.50 2.83 23.41
N ALA A 110 -3.53 3.01 22.09
CA ALA A 110 -3.28 4.30 21.45
C ALA A 110 -4.52 5.22 21.47
N GLY A 111 -5.71 4.67 21.68
CA GLY A 111 -6.95 5.44 21.76
C GLY A 111 -8.14 4.73 21.16
N THR A 112 -9.21 5.49 20.90
CA THR A 112 -10.45 4.97 20.30
C THR A 112 -10.72 5.66 18.98
N ILE A 113 -11.04 4.88 17.96
CA ILE A 113 -11.64 5.37 16.71
C ILE A 113 -13.13 5.03 16.71
N THR A 114 -13.94 5.88 16.09
CA THR A 114 -15.39 5.66 15.96
C THR A 114 -15.82 5.85 14.51
N THR A 115 -16.63 4.95 13.99
CA THR A 115 -17.19 5.00 12.63
C THR A 115 -18.70 4.96 12.71
N ARG A 116 -19.38 5.90 12.05
CA ARG A 116 -20.81 5.87 11.81
C ARG A 116 -21.07 5.58 10.34
N ILE A 117 -22.04 4.71 10.07
CA ILE A 117 -22.51 4.38 8.72
C ILE A 117 -23.96 4.83 8.49
N ASP A 118 -24.36 4.95 7.23
CA ASP A 118 -25.76 5.05 6.84
C ASP A 118 -26.41 3.67 6.61
N LEU A 119 -27.69 3.66 6.24
CA LEU A 119 -28.45 2.43 5.97
C LEU A 119 -28.00 1.68 4.70
N LEU A 120 -27.15 2.30 3.87
CA LEU A 120 -26.53 1.66 2.72
C LEU A 120 -25.14 1.09 3.07
N GLY A 121 -24.72 1.19 4.33
CA GLY A 121 -23.42 0.72 4.81
C GLY A 121 -22.26 1.66 4.48
N ARG A 122 -22.53 2.90 4.05
CA ARG A 122 -21.49 3.88 3.72
C ARG A 122 -21.10 4.66 4.97
N VAL A 123 -19.81 4.91 5.17
CA VAL A 123 -19.31 5.73 6.28
C VAL A 123 -19.83 7.16 6.13
N VAL A 124 -20.49 7.72 7.12
CA VAL A 124 -20.95 9.13 7.12
C VAL A 124 -20.22 10.00 8.13
N GLU A 125 -19.52 9.39 9.09
CA GLU A 125 -18.67 10.07 10.04
C GLU A 125 -17.60 9.10 10.54
N TYR A 126 -16.37 9.58 10.61
CA TYR A 126 -15.24 8.86 11.19
C TYR A 126 -14.54 9.79 12.17
N THR A 127 -14.29 9.34 13.39
CA THR A 127 -13.50 10.07 14.39
C THR A 127 -12.24 9.27 14.71
N ASP A 128 -11.08 9.89 14.54
CA ASP A 128 -9.80 9.26 14.86
C ASP A 128 -9.44 9.37 16.35
N VAL A 129 -8.30 8.79 16.72
CA VAL A 129 -7.81 8.76 18.11
C VAL A 129 -7.47 10.14 18.69
N TRP A 130 -7.29 11.15 17.84
CA TRP A 130 -7.01 12.54 18.24
C TRP A 130 -8.27 13.42 18.24
N GLY A 131 -9.44 12.84 17.95
CA GLY A 131 -10.70 13.56 17.85
C GLY A 131 -10.87 14.32 16.54
N THR A 132 -10.06 14.04 15.52
CA THR A 132 -10.28 14.55 14.16
C THR A 132 -11.49 13.85 13.57
N VAL A 133 -12.46 14.63 13.10
CA VAL A 133 -13.68 14.13 12.48
C VAL A 133 -13.60 14.25 10.97
N THR A 134 -13.79 13.15 10.26
CA THR A 134 -13.90 13.08 8.81
C THR A 134 -15.33 12.73 8.40
N THR A 135 -15.95 13.61 7.61
CA THR A 135 -17.34 13.49 7.17
C THR A 135 -17.38 13.49 5.64
N PRO A 136 -17.56 12.33 4.99
CA PRO A 136 -17.80 12.26 3.56
C PRO A 136 -19.26 12.60 3.21
N THR A 137 -19.48 13.15 2.02
CA THR A 137 -20.79 13.30 1.40
C THR A 137 -20.83 12.51 0.11
N TYR A 138 -22.00 11.97 -0.22
CA TYR A 138 -22.15 11.07 -1.36
C TYR A 138 -23.19 11.57 -2.35
N GLU A 139 -22.94 11.30 -3.63
CA GLU A 139 -23.94 11.44 -4.67
C GLU A 139 -25.05 10.42 -4.46
N ALA A 140 -26.30 10.89 -4.43
CA ALA A 140 -27.46 10.07 -4.08
C ALA A 140 -27.68 8.87 -5.03
N ARG A 141 -27.34 9.00 -6.31
CA ARG A 141 -27.63 7.99 -7.34
C ARG A 141 -26.52 6.95 -7.50
N THR A 142 -25.27 7.40 -7.50
CA THR A 142 -24.12 6.52 -7.79
C THR A 142 -23.39 6.07 -6.53
N GLY A 143 -23.59 6.77 -5.41
CA GLY A 143 -22.80 6.57 -4.20
C GLY A 143 -21.36 7.07 -4.28
N ARG A 144 -20.97 7.81 -5.33
CA ARG A 144 -19.64 8.45 -5.43
C ARG A 144 -19.47 9.52 -4.35
N VAL A 145 -18.25 9.70 -3.85
CA VAL A 145 -17.94 10.73 -2.85
C VAL A 145 -17.94 12.10 -3.52
N LEU A 146 -18.80 13.03 -3.10
CA LEU A 146 -18.80 14.40 -3.61
C LEU A 146 -17.83 15.29 -2.85
N SER A 147 -17.71 15.08 -1.53
CA SER A 147 -16.76 15.80 -0.69
C SER A 147 -16.37 14.99 0.53
N THR A 148 -15.24 15.35 1.12
CA THR A 148 -14.79 14.87 2.42
C THR A 148 -14.33 16.08 3.22
N THR A 149 -14.94 16.31 4.38
CA THR A 149 -14.51 17.35 5.32
C THR A 149 -13.77 16.72 6.48
N THR A 150 -12.52 17.12 6.71
CA THR A 150 -11.70 16.69 7.83
C THR A 150 -11.52 17.85 8.80
N THR A 151 -11.99 17.69 10.03
CA THR A 151 -11.98 18.72 11.08
C THR A 151 -11.15 18.22 12.24
N PRO A 152 -9.91 18.73 12.45
CA PRO A 152 -9.12 18.37 13.62
C PRO A 152 -9.78 18.91 14.89
N SER A 153 -9.51 18.25 16.02
CA SER A 153 -10.04 18.69 17.31
C SER A 153 -9.60 20.13 17.61
N GLY A 154 -10.58 21.03 17.83
CA GLY A 154 -10.34 22.45 18.10
C GLY A 154 -9.87 23.30 16.91
N GLY A 155 -9.81 22.73 15.69
CA GLY A 155 -9.42 23.44 14.48
C GLY A 155 -10.56 23.61 13.48
N ALA A 156 -10.27 24.33 12.39
CA ALA A 156 -11.21 24.50 11.28
C ALA A 156 -11.20 23.30 10.34
N GLY A 157 -12.37 22.93 9.82
CA GLY A 157 -12.52 21.87 8.83
C GLY A 157 -11.89 22.22 7.49
N ILE A 158 -11.24 21.24 6.86
CA ILE A 158 -10.74 21.30 5.49
C ILE A 158 -11.61 20.40 4.64
N THR A 159 -12.25 20.95 3.61
CA THR A 159 -13.14 20.21 2.71
C THR A 159 -12.46 19.97 1.38
N GLN A 160 -12.21 18.70 1.06
CA GLN A 160 -11.87 18.27 -0.29
C GLN A 160 -13.15 17.94 -1.04
N SER A 161 -13.32 18.39 -2.28
CA SER A 161 -14.50 18.08 -3.09
C SER A 161 -14.13 17.71 -4.52
N PHE A 162 -15.01 16.92 -5.12
CA PHE A 162 -14.81 16.31 -6.43
C PHE A 162 -16.01 16.60 -7.34
N THR A 163 -15.75 16.75 -8.64
CA THR A 163 -16.77 16.60 -9.66
C THR A 163 -16.40 15.45 -10.58
N TYR A 164 -17.38 14.91 -11.28
CA TYR A 164 -17.20 13.72 -12.09
C TYR A 164 -17.87 13.86 -13.44
N ASP A 165 -17.33 13.15 -14.43
CA ASP A 165 -18.03 12.89 -15.68
C ASP A 165 -19.09 11.77 -15.51
N PRO A 166 -19.90 11.47 -16.54
CA PRO A 166 -20.90 10.41 -16.47
C PRO A 166 -20.33 9.02 -16.12
N ASP A 167 -19.13 8.70 -16.61
CA ASP A 167 -18.46 7.41 -16.36
C ASP A 167 -17.84 7.33 -14.95
N GLY A 168 -17.72 8.47 -14.25
CA GLY A 168 -17.19 8.56 -12.89
C GLY A 168 -15.72 8.91 -12.81
N LYS A 169 -15.14 9.44 -13.88
CA LYS A 169 -13.79 10.01 -13.86
C LYS A 169 -13.83 11.40 -13.26
N VAL A 170 -12.82 11.76 -12.47
CA VAL A 170 -12.77 13.02 -11.71
C VAL A 170 -12.48 14.18 -12.66
N LEU A 171 -13.38 15.16 -12.74
CA LEU A 171 -13.18 16.36 -13.55
C LEU A 171 -12.54 17.51 -12.78
N THR A 172 -12.81 17.65 -11.48
CA THR A 172 -12.17 18.69 -10.67
C THR A 172 -11.91 18.19 -9.27
N VAL A 173 -10.79 18.58 -8.68
CA VAL A 173 -10.52 18.46 -7.24
C VAL A 173 -10.40 19.86 -6.65
N LYS A 174 -11.14 20.14 -5.58
CA LYS A 174 -11.10 21.42 -4.87
C LYS A 174 -10.78 21.23 -3.39
N ILE A 175 -10.05 22.16 -2.80
CA ILE A 175 -9.85 22.28 -1.35
C ILE A 175 -10.50 23.59 -0.89
N ASN A 176 -11.44 23.52 0.05
CA ASN A 176 -12.22 24.64 0.55
C ASN A 176 -12.85 25.49 -0.58
N GLY A 177 -13.31 24.83 -1.64
CA GLY A 177 -13.89 25.46 -2.83
C GLY A 177 -12.88 25.97 -3.87
N THR A 178 -11.59 26.06 -3.52
CA THR A 178 -10.51 26.43 -4.45
C THR A 178 -10.12 25.23 -5.31
N LEU A 179 -10.19 25.37 -6.63
CA LEU A 179 -9.69 24.36 -7.58
C LEU A 179 -8.21 24.12 -7.34
N ILE A 180 -7.81 22.85 -7.11
CA ILE A 180 -6.42 22.44 -6.91
C ILE A 180 -5.90 21.52 -8.02
N ALA A 181 -6.80 20.77 -8.66
CA ALA A 181 -6.48 19.93 -9.81
C ALA A 181 -7.67 19.85 -10.77
N ASP A 182 -7.39 19.85 -12.06
CA ASP A 182 -8.35 19.81 -13.17
C ASP A 182 -7.88 18.75 -14.19
N PRO A 183 -8.24 17.46 -13.98
CA PRO A 183 -7.91 16.39 -14.91
C PRO A 183 -8.72 16.48 -16.20
N ASP A 184 -8.05 16.27 -17.34
CA ASP A 184 -8.67 16.16 -18.65
C ASP A 184 -8.52 14.74 -19.20
N TYR A 185 -9.51 14.31 -19.99
CA TYR A 185 -9.55 12.98 -20.58
C TYR A 185 -9.71 13.10 -22.09
N ALA A 186 -8.92 12.31 -22.82
CA ALA A 186 -9.04 12.21 -24.26
C ALA A 186 -10.34 11.49 -24.67
N SER A 187 -10.67 11.50 -25.95
CA SER A 187 -11.90 10.88 -26.48
C SER A 187 -11.97 9.37 -26.26
N ASP A 188 -10.83 8.72 -26.06
CA ASP A 188 -10.70 7.30 -25.70
C ASP A 188 -10.91 7.04 -24.18
N GLN A 189 -11.31 8.06 -23.43
CA GLN A 189 -11.55 8.04 -21.98
C GLN A 189 -10.29 7.84 -21.13
N LEU A 190 -9.10 7.94 -21.71
CA LEU A 190 -7.84 7.91 -20.97
C LEU A 190 -7.44 9.30 -20.51
N LEU A 191 -6.82 9.40 -19.32
CA LEU A 191 -6.30 10.65 -18.80
C LEU A 191 -5.28 11.23 -19.79
N SER A 192 -5.47 12.48 -20.20
CA SER A 192 -4.63 13.20 -21.17
C SER A 192 -3.69 14.17 -20.45
N SER A 193 -4.22 14.92 -19.48
CA SER A 193 -3.49 15.95 -18.73
C SER A 193 -4.11 16.22 -17.36
N VAL A 194 -3.40 16.92 -16.49
CA VAL A 194 -3.92 17.48 -15.24
C VAL A 194 -3.32 18.86 -15.03
N ALA A 195 -4.15 19.90 -14.93
CA ALA A 195 -3.71 21.23 -14.52
C ALA A 195 -3.80 21.39 -12.99
N TYR A 196 -2.80 21.99 -12.36
CA TYR A 196 -2.77 22.25 -10.92
C TYR A 196 -2.78 23.75 -10.60
N ALA A 197 -3.31 24.10 -9.43
CA ALA A 197 -3.50 25.51 -9.03
C ALA A 197 -2.22 26.34 -8.91
N ASN A 198 -1.08 25.69 -8.70
CA ASN A 198 0.23 26.35 -8.65
C ASN A 198 0.80 26.67 -10.05
N GLY A 199 0.04 26.44 -11.13
CA GLY A 199 0.47 26.65 -12.51
C GLY A 199 1.32 25.52 -13.10
N THR A 200 1.57 24.44 -12.33
CA THR A 200 2.15 23.22 -12.88
C THR A 200 1.09 22.35 -13.56
N SER A 201 1.49 21.47 -14.46
CA SER A 201 0.60 20.48 -15.05
C SER A 201 1.32 19.18 -15.38
N LEU A 202 0.60 18.07 -15.26
CA LEU A 202 0.87 16.87 -16.05
C LEU A 202 0.38 17.20 -17.46
N ALA A 203 1.27 17.70 -18.30
CA ALA A 203 0.93 18.32 -19.57
C ALA A 203 0.64 17.28 -20.66
N THR A 204 1.37 16.16 -20.66
CA THR A 204 1.22 15.12 -21.68
C THR A 204 1.39 13.72 -21.09
N ILE A 205 0.63 12.78 -21.62
CA ILE A 205 0.82 11.34 -21.40
C ILE A 205 0.80 10.65 -22.77
N THR A 206 1.97 10.19 -23.23
CA THR A 206 2.08 9.45 -24.47
C THR A 206 1.97 7.96 -24.18
N ARG A 207 1.09 7.29 -24.92
CA ARG A 207 0.87 5.85 -24.79
C ARG A 207 1.13 5.13 -26.10
N ASN A 208 1.61 3.90 -26.00
CA ASN A 208 1.72 2.99 -27.10
C ASN A 208 0.32 2.66 -27.65
N SER A 209 0.10 2.86 -28.96
CA SER A 209 -1.21 2.65 -29.59
C SER A 209 -1.66 1.19 -29.64
N TYR A 210 -0.74 0.22 -29.49
CA TYR A 210 -1.05 -1.21 -29.53
C TYR A 210 -1.22 -1.82 -28.14
N THR A 211 -0.37 -1.42 -27.18
CA THR A 211 -0.35 -2.03 -25.84
C THR A 211 -1.01 -1.16 -24.78
N GLY A 212 -1.25 0.12 -25.05
CA GLY A 212 -1.73 1.10 -24.08
C GLY A 212 -0.70 1.49 -23.02
N ALA A 213 0.53 0.96 -23.08
CA ALA A 213 1.58 1.26 -22.13
C ALA A 213 1.98 2.75 -22.20
N THR A 214 2.19 3.39 -21.07
CA THR A 214 2.74 4.74 -21.02
C THR A 214 4.21 4.71 -21.45
N ASP A 215 4.49 5.41 -22.54
CA ASP A 215 5.82 5.54 -23.14
C ASP A 215 6.46 6.89 -22.80
N ALA A 216 5.69 7.94 -22.53
CA ALA A 216 6.23 9.21 -22.03
C ALA A 216 5.25 9.96 -21.12
N ILE A 217 5.80 10.74 -20.20
CA ILE A 217 5.08 11.71 -19.38
C ILE A 217 5.80 13.05 -19.46
N GLY A 218 5.06 14.12 -19.76
CA GLY A 218 5.57 15.49 -19.77
C GLY A 218 4.92 16.34 -18.68
N TRP A 219 5.74 17.06 -17.94
CA TRP A 219 5.36 18.07 -16.95
C TRP A 219 5.68 19.46 -17.48
N ALA A 220 4.77 20.40 -17.26
CA ALA A 220 5.03 21.82 -17.48
C ALA A 220 4.90 22.59 -16.16
N PHE A 221 5.74 23.60 -15.98
CA PHE A 221 5.80 24.42 -14.77
C PHE A 221 5.34 25.86 -15.06
N ALA A 222 5.05 26.61 -13.99
CA ALA A 222 4.51 27.95 -14.09
C ALA A 222 5.45 28.96 -14.79
N ASP A 223 6.75 28.70 -14.78
CA ASP A 223 7.78 29.48 -15.47
C ASP A 223 7.98 29.07 -16.94
N ALA A 224 7.07 28.25 -17.48
CA ALA A 224 7.11 27.65 -18.81
C ALA A 224 8.24 26.63 -19.05
N SER A 225 9.02 26.28 -18.02
CA SER A 225 9.93 25.13 -18.11
C SER A 225 9.14 23.82 -18.20
N THR A 226 9.76 22.81 -18.81
CA THR A 226 9.16 21.49 -18.99
C THR A 226 10.15 20.38 -18.68
N VAL A 227 9.64 19.29 -18.12
CA VAL A 227 10.40 18.05 -17.91
C VAL A 227 9.64 16.90 -18.55
N THR A 228 10.29 16.13 -19.43
CA THR A 228 9.70 14.92 -20.05
C THR A 228 10.52 13.69 -19.69
N ASP A 229 9.85 12.64 -19.23
CA ASP A 229 10.44 11.32 -19.00
C ASP A 229 9.87 10.34 -20.02
N GLN A 230 10.72 9.74 -20.86
CA GLN A 230 10.33 8.86 -21.96
C GLN A 230 11.06 7.53 -21.90
N VAL A 231 10.30 6.44 -21.94
CA VAL A 231 10.82 5.07 -21.92
C VAL A 231 10.65 4.37 -23.26
N VAL A 232 11.58 3.46 -23.56
CA VAL A 232 11.45 2.48 -24.64
C VAL A 232 11.37 1.09 -24.01
N ARG A 233 10.46 0.26 -24.50
CA ARG A 233 10.23 -1.09 -23.99
C ARG A 233 10.59 -2.16 -25.00
N SER A 234 11.08 -3.30 -24.52
CA SER A 234 11.19 -4.52 -25.31
C SER A 234 9.81 -5.13 -25.61
N GLN A 235 9.74 -6.11 -26.49
CA GLN A 235 8.50 -6.84 -26.79
C GLN A 235 7.89 -7.52 -25.54
N ALA A 236 8.72 -7.89 -24.56
CA ALA A 236 8.28 -8.43 -23.27
C ALA A 236 7.84 -7.34 -22.26
N GLY A 237 7.74 -6.08 -22.69
CA GLY A 237 7.28 -4.95 -21.86
C GLY A 237 8.34 -4.33 -20.93
N ARG A 238 9.60 -4.76 -21.01
CA ARG A 238 10.67 -4.27 -20.13
C ARG A 238 11.24 -2.96 -20.63
N ILE A 239 11.44 -2.00 -19.73
CA ILE A 239 12.13 -0.75 -20.06
C ILE A 239 13.59 -1.07 -20.40
N ILE A 240 14.01 -0.74 -21.62
CA ILE A 240 15.38 -0.92 -22.13
C ILE A 240 16.11 0.41 -22.33
N SER A 241 15.37 1.51 -22.37
CA SER A 241 15.92 2.86 -22.37
C SER A 241 14.99 3.79 -21.61
N ASN A 242 15.56 4.77 -20.92
CA ASN A 242 14.86 5.92 -20.38
C ASN A 242 15.57 7.21 -20.78
N THR A 243 14.83 8.24 -21.16
CA THR A 243 15.35 9.55 -21.53
C THR A 243 14.59 10.63 -20.76
N LEU A 244 15.31 11.35 -19.90
CA LEU A 244 14.81 12.51 -19.19
C LEU A 244 15.27 13.77 -19.93
N THR A 245 14.33 14.62 -20.32
CA THR A 245 14.60 15.91 -20.95
C THR A 245 14.07 17.02 -20.07
N ASP A 246 14.97 17.83 -19.50
CA ASP A 246 14.64 19.07 -18.81
C ASP A 246 14.97 20.26 -19.72
N SER A 247 14.00 21.13 -19.98
CA SER A 247 14.17 22.34 -20.79
C SER A 247 15.24 23.31 -20.28
N LEU A 248 15.60 23.23 -18.99
CA LEU A 248 16.64 24.06 -18.37
C LEU A 248 18.02 23.40 -18.41
N SER A 249 18.10 22.12 -18.75
CA SER A 249 19.35 21.38 -18.88
C SER A 249 20.01 21.62 -20.25
N THR A 250 21.31 21.38 -20.35
CA THR A 250 22.08 21.52 -21.60
C THR A 250 21.82 20.41 -22.62
N GLY A 251 21.10 19.36 -22.23
CA GLY A 251 20.76 18.23 -23.08
C GLY A 251 20.11 17.10 -22.28
N PRO A 252 19.47 16.12 -22.95
CA PRO A 252 18.76 15.05 -22.28
C PRO A 252 19.71 14.09 -21.55
N GLU A 253 19.24 13.52 -20.44
CA GLU A 253 19.90 12.42 -19.74
C GLU A 253 19.31 11.08 -20.20
N THR A 254 20.15 10.17 -20.68
CA THR A 254 19.68 8.86 -21.17
C THR A 254 20.31 7.72 -20.39
N SER A 255 19.48 6.77 -19.99
CA SER A 255 19.88 5.51 -19.34
C SER A 255 19.47 4.33 -20.20
N ALA A 256 20.39 3.44 -20.53
CA ALA A 256 20.12 2.18 -21.22
C ALA A 256 20.22 0.98 -20.27
N TYR A 257 19.29 0.03 -20.39
CA TYR A 257 19.22 -1.16 -19.53
C TYR A 257 19.39 -2.45 -20.33
N ARG A 258 20.22 -3.35 -19.81
CA ARG A 258 20.37 -4.71 -20.33
C ARG A 258 19.97 -5.71 -19.25
N PHE A 259 19.41 -6.84 -19.70
CA PHE A 259 18.93 -7.92 -18.83
C PHE A 259 19.58 -9.23 -19.23
N ASP A 260 19.91 -10.04 -18.24
CA ASP A 260 20.34 -11.42 -18.46
C ASP A 260 19.16 -12.31 -18.92
N THR A 261 19.49 -13.52 -19.35
CA THR A 261 18.52 -14.54 -19.79
C THR A 261 17.57 -14.97 -18.68
N ALA A 262 17.97 -14.82 -17.41
CA ALA A 262 17.16 -15.08 -16.23
C ALA A 262 16.21 -13.93 -15.88
N ALA A 263 16.30 -12.77 -16.53
CA ALA A 263 15.47 -11.60 -16.32
C ALA A 263 15.64 -10.83 -15.01
N LEU A 264 16.67 -11.13 -14.23
CA LEU A 264 16.77 -10.67 -12.83
C LEU A 264 17.81 -9.57 -12.63
N ARG A 265 18.80 -9.43 -13.53
CA ARG A 265 19.95 -8.53 -13.32
C ARG A 265 19.89 -7.30 -14.22
N ARG A 266 20.22 -6.14 -13.65
CA ARG A 266 20.28 -4.85 -14.33
C ARG A 266 21.74 -4.41 -14.40
N SER A 267 22.23 -4.19 -15.61
CA SER A 267 23.34 -3.27 -15.84
C SER A 267 22.76 -2.01 -16.48
N TRP A 268 23.18 -0.83 -16.03
CA TRP A 268 22.80 0.42 -16.70
C TRP A 268 24.02 1.24 -17.13
N ILE A 269 23.88 1.86 -18.30
CA ILE A 269 24.81 2.88 -18.79
C ILE A 269 24.03 4.19 -18.79
N ALA A 270 24.48 5.16 -17.99
CA ALA A 270 23.95 6.51 -18.02
C ALA A 270 24.91 7.41 -18.82
N THR A 271 24.42 8.01 -19.90
CA THR A 271 25.15 9.04 -20.63
C THR A 271 24.69 10.40 -20.10
N ARG A 272 25.56 11.10 -19.35
CA ARG A 272 25.33 12.50 -18.94
C ARG A 272 25.78 13.47 -20.01
N CYS A 273 25.06 14.58 -20.15
CA CYS A 273 25.51 15.73 -20.92
C CYS A 273 26.72 16.38 -20.22
N GLY A 274 27.93 16.08 -20.71
CA GLY A 274 29.21 16.51 -20.13
C GLY A 274 30.33 15.47 -20.28
N SER A 275 30.52 14.92 -21.49
CA SER A 275 31.62 14.02 -21.92
C SER A 275 31.99 12.76 -21.08
N ALA A 276 31.32 12.48 -19.96
CA ALA A 276 31.60 11.30 -19.15
C ALA A 276 30.42 10.33 -19.17
N GLU A 277 30.64 9.14 -19.76
CA GLU A 277 29.81 7.96 -19.54
C GLU A 277 29.99 7.49 -18.10
N VAL A 278 28.88 7.32 -17.37
CA VAL A 278 28.89 6.69 -16.05
C VAL A 278 28.13 5.39 -16.16
N SER A 279 28.85 4.27 -16.11
CA SER A 279 28.28 2.94 -15.98
C SER A 279 28.21 2.56 -14.50
N GLY A 280 27.15 1.84 -14.13
CA GLY A 280 26.97 1.30 -12.79
C GLY A 280 26.34 -0.08 -12.88
N ASP A 281 26.92 -1.03 -12.16
CA ASP A 281 26.33 -2.34 -11.92
C ASP A 281 25.88 -2.42 -10.48
N SER A 282 24.72 -3.04 -10.26
CA SER A 282 24.24 -3.34 -8.90
C SER A 282 24.95 -4.54 -8.26
N ASP A 283 26.06 -5.03 -8.83
CA ASP A 283 26.79 -6.21 -8.36
C ASP A 283 28.32 -5.94 -8.30
N PRO A 284 28.94 -5.84 -7.11
CA PRO A 284 30.39 -5.63 -6.98
C PRO A 284 31.24 -6.84 -7.39
N ALA A 285 30.63 -7.98 -7.76
CA ALA A 285 31.35 -9.20 -8.16
C ALA A 285 31.67 -9.29 -9.66
N ILE A 286 31.25 -8.33 -10.48
CA ILE A 286 31.51 -8.33 -11.93
C ILE A 286 32.76 -7.49 -12.22
N VAL A 287 33.81 -8.15 -12.72
CA VAL A 287 35.03 -7.49 -13.21
C VAL A 287 34.79 -7.01 -14.65
N PRO A 288 35.02 -5.73 -14.97
CA PRO A 288 34.95 -5.26 -16.34
C PRO A 288 35.85 -6.09 -17.26
N GLY A 289 35.27 -6.73 -18.29
CA GLY A 289 36.01 -7.42 -19.35
C GLY A 289 36.15 -8.95 -19.25
N SER A 290 35.46 -9.64 -18.34
CA SER A 290 35.51 -11.13 -18.29
C SER A 290 34.28 -11.86 -18.85
N ASP A 291 33.21 -11.17 -19.23
CA ASP A 291 32.06 -11.79 -19.89
C ASP A 291 32.07 -11.50 -21.40
N ALA A 292 31.82 -12.55 -22.19
CA ALA A 292 31.93 -12.54 -23.65
C ALA A 292 30.91 -11.62 -24.37
N ASP A 293 30.01 -10.96 -23.63
CA ASP A 293 29.07 -9.95 -24.14
C ASP A 293 29.43 -8.50 -23.70
N TYR A 294 30.58 -8.30 -23.05
CA TYR A 294 31.15 -6.96 -22.82
C TYR A 294 31.78 -6.45 -24.12
N ALA A 295 30.99 -5.79 -24.95
CA ALA A 295 31.54 -4.87 -25.93
C ALA A 295 32.31 -3.77 -25.18
N THR A 296 33.61 -3.73 -25.44
CA THR A 296 34.61 -2.78 -24.93
C THR A 296 34.10 -1.33 -24.96
N ASN A 297 34.02 -0.69 -23.80
CA ASN A 297 34.21 0.76 -23.71
C ASN A 297 35.04 1.07 -22.47
N SER A 298 36.30 1.43 -22.71
CA SER A 298 37.22 1.92 -21.69
C SER A 298 36.76 3.29 -21.18
N ALA A 299 36.46 3.40 -19.89
CA ALA A 299 36.42 4.68 -19.21
C ALA A 299 37.58 4.75 -18.22
N VAL A 300 38.61 5.54 -18.55
CA VAL A 300 39.67 5.95 -17.61
C VAL A 300 39.07 7.02 -16.69
N PRO A 301 39.27 6.96 -15.36
CA PRO A 301 38.71 7.95 -14.45
C PRO A 301 39.57 9.22 -14.45
N HIS A 302 38.98 10.36 -14.79
CA HIS A 302 39.53 11.65 -14.39
C HIS A 302 38.46 12.50 -13.69
N HIS A 303 38.83 12.94 -12.48
CA HIS A 303 38.07 13.83 -11.61
C HIS A 303 37.61 15.11 -12.31
N CYS A 304 36.39 15.57 -12.00
CA CYS A 304 36.02 16.97 -12.14
C CYS A 304 35.34 17.48 -10.86
N SER A 305 36.06 18.40 -10.20
CA SER A 305 35.56 19.33 -9.19
C SER A 305 34.85 20.50 -9.89
N PRO A 306 33.87 21.18 -9.27
CA PRO A 306 33.11 22.23 -9.92
C PRO A 306 33.91 23.54 -10.07
N THR A 307 33.70 24.22 -11.19
CA THR A 307 33.75 25.69 -11.31
C THR A 307 32.48 26.14 -12.01
#